data_AF-A0A538LYI5-F1
#
_entry.id   AF-A0A538LYI5-F1
#
_cell.length_a   1.000
_cell.length_b   1.000
_cell.length_c   1.000
_cell.angle_alpha   90.00
_cell.angle_beta   90.00
_cell.angle_gamma   90.00
#
_symmetry.space_group_name_H-M   'P 1'
#
loop_
_entity.id
_entity.type
_entity.pdbx_description
1 polymer ?
#
loop_
_entity_poly.entity_id
_entity_poly.type
_entity_poly.pdbx_seq_one_letter_code
_entity_poly.pdbx_strand_id
1 'polypeptide(L)'
;MRIRALSVFEGVVYHCHAVELSNPCRPTLEVDAVTRPGDLDAGPLLVTWAEYVRMVGAEEARRCGPGLRQKGRVVEHLGVTHLAFPTWTVIES
;
A
#
# COMPACT_ATOMS: atom_id res chain seq x y z
N MET A 1 -2.94 6.62 8.66
CA MET A 1 -3.05 5.15 8.67
C MET A 1 -1.71 4.69 8.19
N ARG A 2 -1.17 3.69 8.85
CA ARG A 2 0.13 3.15 8.54
C ARG A 2 0.03 1.66 8.26
N ILE A 3 0.53 1.26 7.10
CA ILE A 3 0.56 -0.12 6.64
C ILE A 3 2.00 -0.61 6.72
N ARG A 4 2.21 -1.81 7.26
CA ARG A 4 3.51 -2.47 7.25
C ARG A 4 3.50 -3.62 6.25
N ALA A 5 4.34 -3.51 5.23
CA ALA A 5 4.61 -4.55 4.26
C ALA A 5 5.65 -5.52 4.85
N LEU A 6 5.34 -6.81 4.80
CA LEU A 6 6.18 -7.91 5.30
C LEU A 6 6.85 -8.70 4.18
N SER A 7 6.37 -8.53 2.95
CA SER A 7 6.89 -9.21 1.76
C SER A 7 6.57 -8.38 0.52
N VAL A 8 7.61 -8.10 -0.26
CA VAL A 8 7.55 -7.34 -1.51
C VAL A 8 8.26 -8.16 -2.58
N PHE A 9 7.67 -8.23 -3.77
CA PHE A 9 8.30 -8.81 -4.94
C PHE A 9 7.86 -8.03 -6.17
N GLU A 10 8.82 -7.62 -7.00
CA GLU A 10 8.60 -6.82 -8.22
C GLU A 10 7.69 -5.59 -7.98
N GLY A 11 7.88 -4.89 -6.85
CA GLY A 11 7.11 -3.69 -6.50
C GLY A 11 5.69 -3.96 -5.97
N VAL A 12 5.26 -5.21 -5.83
CA VAL A 12 3.95 -5.57 -5.28
C VAL A 12 4.09 -6.11 -3.85
N VAL A 13 3.25 -5.60 -2.95
CA VAL A 13 3.17 -6.05 -1.55
C VAL A 13 2.23 -7.25 -1.45
N TYR A 14 2.77 -8.40 -1.06
CA TYR A 14 2.02 -9.66 -0.94
C TYR A 14 1.44 -9.87 0.46
N HIS A 15 2.17 -9.43 1.48
CA HIS A 15 1.76 -9.59 2.88
C HIS A 15 1.88 -8.25 3.58
N CYS A 16 0.81 -7.78 4.22
CA CYS A 16 0.82 -6.56 4.99
C CYS A 16 -0.25 -6.55 6.10
N HIS A 17 -0.10 -5.62 7.03
CA HIS A 17 -1.13 -5.32 8.03
C HIS A 17 -1.12 -3.84 8.39
N ALA A 18 -2.24 -3.34 8.93
CA ALA A 18 -2.31 -2.00 9.48
C ALA A 18 -1.66 -1.99 10.87
N VAL A 19 -0.68 -1.10 11.06
CA VAL A 19 -0.07 -0.83 12.37
C VAL A 19 -0.85 0.26 13.10
N GLU A 20 -1.54 1.12 12.34
CA GLU A 20 -2.20 2.31 12.85
C GLU A 20 -3.35 2.70 11.89
N LEU A 21 -4.57 2.94 12.41
CA LEU A 21 -5.78 3.13 11.59
C LEU A 21 -6.32 4.57 11.52
N SER A 22 -5.76 5.54 12.26
CA SER A 22 -6.17 6.94 12.13
C SER A 22 -5.97 7.43 10.71
N ASN A 23 -6.72 8.43 10.25
CA ASN A 23 -6.51 9.06 8.94
C ASN A 23 -6.42 8.06 7.75
N PRO A 24 -7.42 7.18 7.52
CA PRO A 24 -7.38 6.16 6.47
C PRO A 24 -7.21 6.77 5.07
N CYS A 25 -7.67 8.00 4.84
CA CYS A 25 -7.55 8.67 3.55
C CYS A 25 -6.15 9.24 3.22
N ARG A 26 -5.18 9.04 4.12
CA ARG A 26 -3.75 9.40 3.94
C ARG A 26 -2.86 8.24 4.39
N PRO A 27 -2.93 7.08 3.71
CA PRO A 27 -2.17 5.91 4.10
C PRO A 27 -0.68 6.10 3.75
N THR A 28 0.18 5.70 4.68
CA THR A 28 1.64 5.59 4.50
C THR A 28 2.06 4.12 4.56
N LEU A 29 3.23 3.82 3.98
CA LEU A 29 3.77 2.47 3.90
C LEU A 29 5.14 2.40 4.56
N GLU A 30 5.28 1.44 5.46
CA GLU A 30 6.53 0.98 6.04
C GLU A 30 6.86 -0.39 5.45
N VAL A 31 8.14 -0.63 5.16
CA VAL A 31 8.64 -1.89 4.62
C VAL A 31 9.51 -2.56 5.67
N ASP A 32 9.02 -3.68 6.18
CA ASP A 32 9.70 -4.61 7.10
C ASP A 32 9.78 -5.96 6.40
N ALA A 33 10.45 -5.97 5.25
CA ALA A 33 10.58 -7.12 4.38
C ALA A 33 12.06 -7.35 4.07
N VAL A 34 12.47 -8.62 4.09
CA VAL A 34 13.76 -9.02 3.50
C VAL A 34 13.62 -8.85 1.99
N THR A 35 14.42 -7.95 1.41
CA THR A 35 14.36 -7.61 -0.01
C THR A 35 15.66 -7.97 -0.72
N ARG A 36 15.55 -8.26 -2.02
CA ARG A 36 16.67 -8.48 -2.93
C ARG A 36 16.81 -7.25 -3.85
N PRO A 37 18.00 -7.06 -4.46
CA PRO A 37 18.14 -6.08 -5.53
C PRO A 37 17.05 -6.27 -6.59
N GLY A 38 16.36 -5.20 -6.96
CA GLY A 38 15.22 -5.22 -7.87
C GLY A 38 13.83 -5.25 -7.22
N ASP A 39 13.67 -5.71 -5.98
CA ASP A 39 12.35 -5.79 -5.33
C ASP A 39 11.74 -4.41 -5.05
N LEU A 40 12.60 -3.41 -4.82
CA LEU A 40 12.24 -2.05 -4.44
C LEU A 40 12.60 -1.00 -5.52
N ASP A 41 13.29 -1.41 -6.58
CA ASP A 41 13.96 -0.50 -7.51
C ASP A 41 13.08 -0.08 -8.72
N ALA A 42 11.85 -0.59 -8.80
CA ALA A 42 10.99 -0.47 -9.96
C ALA A 42 9.95 0.67 -9.90
N GLY A 43 9.89 1.43 -8.80
CA GLY A 43 8.98 2.56 -8.64
C GLY A 43 8.05 2.44 -7.42
N PRO A 44 6.79 2.92 -7.50
CA PRO A 44 5.86 2.87 -6.38
C PRO A 44 5.60 1.44 -5.91
N LEU A 45 5.51 1.23 -4.60
CA LEU A 45 5.05 -0.04 -4.07
C LEU A 45 3.53 -0.12 -4.14
N LEU A 46 3.01 -1.29 -4.48
CA LEU A 46 1.59 -1.51 -4.73
C LEU A 46 0.99 -2.41 -3.66
N VAL A 47 0.00 -1.91 -2.92
CA VAL A 47 -0.87 -2.72 -2.07
C VAL A 47 -2.17 -2.92 -2.82
N THR A 48 -2.68 -4.15 -2.92
CA THR A 48 -3.97 -4.37 -3.61
C THR A 48 -5.07 -3.54 -2.96
N TRP A 49 -6.02 -3.05 -3.76
CA TRP A 49 -7.17 -2.31 -3.22
C TRP A 49 -7.98 -3.19 -2.25
N ALA A 50 -8.05 -4.50 -2.51
CA ALA A 50 -8.69 -5.47 -1.63
C ALA A 50 -8.04 -5.52 -0.24
N GLU A 51 -6.70 -5.53 -0.15
CA GLU A 51 -5.99 -5.49 1.13
C GLU A 51 -6.23 -4.16 1.87
N TYR A 52 -6.23 -3.04 1.17
CA TYR A 52 -6.60 -1.75 1.77
C TYR A 52 -8.01 -1.79 2.35
N VAL A 53 -9.01 -2.26 1.58
CA VAL A 53 -10.40 -2.42 2.03
C VAL A 53 -10.50 -3.36 3.23
N ARG A 54 -9.76 -4.47 3.23
CA ARG A 54 -9.70 -5.43 4.35
C ARG A 54 -9.20 -4.75 5.63
N MET A 55 -8.21 -3.86 5.52
CA MET A 55 -7.61 -3.17 6.66
C MET A 55 -8.48 -2.03 7.21
N VAL A 56 -9.04 -1.18 6.35
CA VAL A 56 -9.81 0.00 6.80
C VAL A 56 -11.31 -0.25 6.94
N GLY A 57 -11.83 -1.32 6.34
CA GLY A 57 -13.26 -1.57 6.20
C GLY A 57 -13.89 -0.89 4.98
N ALA A 58 -14.99 -1.46 4.50
CA ALA A 58 -15.62 -1.06 3.24
C ALA A 58 -16.19 0.37 3.24
N GLU A 59 -16.72 0.83 4.37
CA GLU A 59 -17.27 2.18 4.51
C GLU A 59 -16.17 3.26 4.38
N GLU A 60 -15.08 3.10 5.14
CA GLU A 60 -13.94 4.00 5.09
C GLU A 60 -13.24 3.97 3.72
N ALA A 61 -13.12 2.79 3.11
CA ALA A 61 -12.57 2.67 1.77
C ALA A 61 -13.42 3.42 0.73
N ARG A 62 -14.76 3.36 0.83
CA ARG A 62 -15.68 4.12 -0.03
C ARG A 62 -15.54 5.62 0.18
N ARG A 63 -15.43 6.07 1.44
CA ARG A 63 -15.25 7.48 1.81
C ARG A 63 -13.94 8.06 1.30
N CYS A 64 -12.84 7.33 1.46
CA CYS A 64 -11.50 7.79 1.08
C CYS A 64 -11.17 7.61 -0.41
N GLY A 65 -11.81 6.65 -1.08
CA GLY A 65 -11.52 6.28 -2.46
C GLY A 65 -11.48 7.44 -3.46
N PRO A 66 -12.48 8.34 -3.51
CA PRO A 66 -12.45 9.49 -4.43
C PRO A 66 -11.19 10.37 -4.26
N GLY A 67 -10.82 10.69 -3.02
CA GLY A 67 -9.63 11.50 -2.74
C GLY A 67 -8.32 10.79 -3.08
N LEU A 68 -8.26 9.47 -2.91
CA LEU A 68 -7.10 8.67 -3.31
C LEU A 68 -6.96 8.60 -4.84
N ARG A 69 -8.08 8.43 -5.57
CA ARG A 69 -8.11 8.48 -7.05
C ARG A 69 -7.67 9.83 -7.58
N GLN A 70 -8.18 10.93 -7.01
CA GLN A 70 -7.81 12.28 -7.43
C GLN A 70 -6.30 12.55 -7.27
N LYS A 71 -5.66 11.94 -6.27
CA LYS A 71 -4.21 12.02 -6.05
C LYS A 71 -3.40 11.06 -6.92
N GLY A 72 -4.02 10.33 -7.85
CA GLY A 72 -3.35 9.32 -8.66
C GLY A 72 -2.83 8.12 -7.85
N ARG A 73 -3.37 7.89 -6.64
CA ARG A 73 -2.91 6.81 -5.76
C ARG A 73 -3.61 5.48 -6.04
N VAL A 74 -4.70 5.46 -6.80
CA VAL A 74 -5.38 4.22 -7.20
C VAL A 74 -5.03 3.94 -8.67
N VAL A 75 -4.37 2.81 -8.91
CA VAL A 75 -3.81 2.44 -10.22
C VAL A 75 -4.19 1.01 -10.58
N GLU A 76 -4.18 0.70 -11.87
CA GLU A 76 -4.29 -0.67 -12.37
C GLU A 76 -2.89 -1.23 -12.65
N HIS A 77 -2.63 -2.46 -12.20
CA HIS A 77 -1.40 -3.19 -12.49
C HIS A 77 -1.75 -4.66 -12.70
N LEU A 78 -1.37 -5.21 -13.86
CA LEU A 78 -1.69 -6.59 -14.28
C LEU A 78 -3.20 -6.94 -14.17
N GLY A 79 -4.08 -5.96 -14.44
CA GLY A 79 -5.53 -6.13 -14.38
C GLY A 79 -6.14 -6.15 -12.98
N VAL A 80 -5.36 -5.76 -11.96
CA VAL A 80 -5.81 -5.64 -10.57
C VAL A 80 -5.66 -4.20 -10.09
N THR A 81 -6.68 -3.70 -9.39
CA THR A 81 -6.65 -2.38 -8.76
C THR A 81 -5.74 -2.38 -7.53
N HIS A 82 -4.83 -1.41 -7.47
CA HIS A 82 -3.90 -1.22 -6.37
C HIS A 82 -3.97 0.21 -5.82
N LEU A 83 -3.62 0.32 -4.54
CA LEU A 83 -3.21 1.55 -3.90
C LEU A 83 -1.67 1.66 -4.03
N ALA A 84 -1.22 2.61 -4.84
CA ALA A 84 0.20 2.89 -5.03
C ALA A 84 0.78 3.68 -3.85
N PHE A 85 2.05 3.45 -3.55
CA PHE A 85 2.85 4.17 -2.56
C PHE A 85 4.13 4.66 -3.23
N PRO A 86 4.13 5.89 -3.77
CA PRO A 86 5.31 6.46 -4.44
C PRO A 86 6.51 6.64 -3.51
N THR A 87 6.24 6.76 -2.22
CA THR A 87 7.23 6.88 -1.15
C THR A 87 6.86 5.93 -0.02
N TRP A 88 7.87 5.32 0.57
CA TRP A 88 7.77 4.38 1.67
C TRP A 88 9.06 4.46 2.51
N THR A 89 9.03 3.90 3.70
CA THR A 89 10.19 3.89 4.62
C THR A 89 10.58 2.47 4.98
N VAL A 90 11.88 2.15 4.93
CA VAL A 90 12.40 0.90 5.53
C VAL A 90 12.25 0.99 7.05
N ILE A 91 11.90 -0.13 7.68
CA ILE A 91 12.08 -0.31 9.12
C ILE A 91 13.23 -1.28 9.34
N GLU A 92 14.20 -0.85 10.13
CA GLU A 92 15.25 -1.71 10.63
C GLU A 92 14.70 -2.48 11.83
N SER A 93 14.73 -3.81 11.71
CA SER A 93 14.28 -4.78 12.71
C SER A 93 15.48 -5.38 13.43
#